data_AF-A0A0D6AUM7-F1
#
_entry.id   AF-A0A0D6AUM7-F1
#
_cell.length_a   1.000
_cell.length_b   1.000
_cell.length_c   1.000
_cell.angle_alpha   90.00
_cell.angle_beta   90.00
_cell.angle_gamma   90.00
#
_symmetry.space_group_name_H-M   'P 1'
#
loop_
_entity.id
_entity.type
_entity.pdbx_description
1 polymer ?
#
loop_
_entity_poly.entity_id
_entity_poly.type
_entity_poly.pdbx_seq_one_letter_code
_entity_poly.pdbx_strand_id
1 'polypeptide(L)'
;MINLERLLWTKNVRPSNVTWAYMEYGVGQLFKLGWKDKQDNADYFNADRPVRNDLILLRQHGYVSHLVKVLNRQPEYEDFKGNPIIYRIVEIVWKIDSIESPSENYKADKVFDFPEVLKFMGGNTMKLEELPTFKEAWNHRGGISAFQSHIQSQLQLVA
;
A
#
# COMPACT_ATOMS: atom_id res chain seq x y z
N MET A 1 19.47 2.97 -1.12
CA MET A 1 18.52 3.38 -0.06
C MET A 1 17.16 3.86 -0.60
N ILE A 2 16.05 3.37 -0.04
CA ILE A 2 14.71 3.91 -0.30
C ILE A 2 14.40 4.99 0.75
N ASN A 3 14.13 6.22 0.32
CA ASN A 3 13.68 7.29 1.23
C ASN A 3 12.20 7.06 1.60
N LEU A 4 11.91 6.82 2.88
CA LEU A 4 10.57 6.57 3.40
C LEU A 4 9.84 7.82 3.92
N GLU A 5 10.38 9.02 3.83
CA GLU A 5 9.70 10.27 4.26
C GLU A 5 8.31 10.44 3.64
N ARG A 6 8.11 9.86 2.44
CA ARG A 6 6.83 9.88 1.72
C ARG A 6 5.98 8.63 1.91
N LEU A 7 6.35 7.72 2.81
CA LEU A 7 5.49 6.62 3.26
C LEU A 7 4.42 7.17 4.21
N LEU A 8 3.28 7.47 3.60
CA LEU A 8 2.13 8.09 4.28
C LEU A 8 0.86 7.21 4.17
N TRP A 9 0.92 6.13 3.38
CA TRP A 9 -0.27 5.42 2.95
C TRP A 9 -0.15 3.91 3.11
N THR A 10 -1.29 3.27 3.34
CA THR A 10 -1.45 1.82 3.15
C THR A 10 -2.71 1.53 2.35
N LYS A 11 -2.70 0.43 1.58
CA LYS A 11 -3.85 -0.04 0.82
C LYS A 11 -3.92 -1.55 0.93
N ASN A 12 -5.11 -2.07 1.24
CA ASN A 12 -5.36 -3.49 1.10
C ASN A 12 -5.74 -3.81 -0.35
N VAL A 13 -5.06 -4.79 -0.94
CA VAL A 13 -5.32 -5.28 -2.30
C VAL A 13 -6.28 -6.47 -2.18
N ARG A 14 -7.38 -6.43 -2.92
CA ARG A 14 -8.32 -7.55 -2.96
C ARG A 14 -7.83 -8.60 -3.96
N PRO A 15 -7.79 -9.89 -3.60
CA PRO A 15 -7.49 -10.95 -4.56
C PRO A 15 -8.59 -11.00 -5.62
N SER A 16 -8.24 -11.08 -6.90
CA SER A 16 -9.23 -11.30 -7.96
C SER A 16 -9.64 -12.77 -8.04
N ASN A 17 -8.72 -13.73 -7.82
CA ASN A 17 -8.98 -15.18 -7.86
C ASN A 17 -7.89 -15.97 -7.13
N VAL A 18 -7.93 -15.99 -5.78
CA VAL A 18 -7.04 -16.77 -4.87
C VAL A 18 -5.51 -16.55 -5.00
N THR A 19 -5.07 -15.76 -5.96
CA THR A 19 -3.67 -15.48 -6.29
C THR A 19 -3.22 -14.14 -5.71
N TRP A 20 -1.92 -14.03 -5.46
CA TRP A 20 -1.29 -12.77 -5.05
C TRP A 20 -1.32 -11.78 -6.20
N ALA A 21 -1.89 -10.61 -5.96
CA ALA A 21 -1.95 -9.57 -6.95
C ALA A 21 -0.55 -8.98 -7.16
N TYR A 22 -0.24 -8.68 -8.43
CA TYR A 22 1.01 -8.06 -8.85
C TYR A 22 2.27 -8.91 -8.58
N MET A 23 2.11 -10.21 -8.31
CA MET A 23 3.24 -11.11 -8.05
C MET A 23 4.18 -11.26 -9.26
N GLU A 24 3.71 -11.00 -10.47
CA GLU A 24 4.47 -11.04 -11.71
C GLU A 24 5.44 -9.86 -11.85
N TYR A 25 5.24 -8.77 -11.10
CA TYR A 25 6.08 -7.58 -11.17
C TYR A 25 7.22 -7.62 -10.14
N GLY A 26 8.42 -7.23 -10.55
CA GLY A 26 9.62 -7.09 -9.72
C GLY A 26 9.90 -5.64 -9.31
N VAL A 27 10.91 -5.46 -8.46
CA VAL A 27 11.40 -4.13 -8.06
C VAL A 27 11.84 -3.33 -9.30
N GLY A 28 11.49 -2.05 -9.35
CA GLY A 28 11.71 -1.13 -10.48
C GLY A 28 10.67 -1.23 -11.59
N GLN A 29 9.77 -2.23 -11.56
CA GLN A 29 8.70 -2.34 -12.56
C GLN A 29 7.48 -1.51 -12.19
N LEU A 30 6.76 -1.09 -13.23
CA LEU A 30 5.55 -0.28 -13.13
C LEU A 30 4.31 -1.13 -13.35
N PHE A 31 3.23 -0.80 -12.63
CA PHE A 31 1.93 -1.40 -12.89
C PHE A 31 0.77 -0.44 -12.56
N LYS A 32 -0.43 -0.81 -13.03
CA LYS A 32 -1.69 -0.10 -12.74
C LYS A 32 -2.24 -0.59 -11.39
N LEU A 33 -2.06 0.20 -10.33
CA LEU A 33 -2.69 -0.07 -9.04
C LEU A 33 -4.16 0.34 -9.13
N GLY A 34 -5.07 -0.62 -8.98
CA GLY A 34 -6.51 -0.42 -9.21
C GLY A 34 -7.28 0.03 -7.96
N TRP A 35 -8.32 0.82 -8.19
CA TRP A 35 -9.44 1.05 -7.28
C TRP A 35 -10.67 0.40 -7.89
N LYS A 36 -11.50 -0.22 -7.05
CA LYS A 36 -12.72 -0.85 -7.53
C LYS A 36 -13.75 0.25 -7.70
N ASP A 37 -14.23 0.48 -8.91
CA ASP A 37 -15.36 1.36 -9.17
C ASP A 37 -16.61 0.84 -8.45
N LYS A 38 -17.02 1.52 -7.37
CA LYS A 38 -18.43 1.63 -7.03
C LYS A 38 -18.93 2.91 -7.70
N GLN A 39 -20.11 2.83 -8.31
CA GLN A 39 -20.74 3.86 -9.16
C GLN A 39 -20.84 5.29 -8.56
N ASP A 40 -20.41 5.52 -7.33
CA ASP A 40 -20.22 6.83 -6.73
C ASP A 40 -18.74 7.26 -6.84
N ASN A 41 -18.46 8.44 -7.43
CA ASN A 41 -17.12 9.04 -7.63
C ASN A 41 -16.14 9.04 -6.41
N ALA A 42 -16.55 8.53 -5.25
CA ALA A 42 -15.74 8.27 -4.06
C ALA A 42 -14.41 7.53 -4.36
N ASP A 43 -14.40 6.58 -5.29
CA ASP A 43 -13.17 5.86 -5.65
C ASP A 43 -12.18 6.75 -6.41
N TYR A 44 -12.68 7.65 -7.26
CA TYR A 44 -11.84 8.66 -7.90
C TYR A 44 -11.20 9.56 -6.84
N PHE A 45 -12.01 10.11 -5.93
CA PHE A 45 -11.49 10.95 -4.84
C PHE A 45 -10.49 10.18 -3.98
N ASN A 46 -10.72 8.91 -3.68
CA ASN A 46 -9.76 8.11 -2.92
C ASN A 46 -8.46 7.85 -3.69
N ALA A 47 -8.53 7.60 -5.00
CA ALA A 47 -7.38 7.41 -5.86
C ALA A 47 -6.59 8.70 -6.09
N ASP A 48 -7.24 9.85 -6.00
CA ASP A 48 -6.63 11.18 -6.20
C ASP A 48 -5.83 11.66 -4.97
N ARG A 49 -6.18 11.16 -3.78
CA ARG A 49 -5.57 11.56 -2.51
C ARG A 49 -4.03 11.37 -2.45
N PRO A 50 -3.45 10.22 -2.84
CA PRO A 50 -2.00 10.09 -2.92
C PRO A 50 -1.43 10.98 -4.03
N VAL A 51 -0.41 11.77 -3.71
CA VAL A 51 0.25 12.63 -4.70
C VAL A 51 1.48 11.93 -5.30
N ARG A 52 2.00 12.48 -6.39
CA ARG A 52 3.23 11.96 -7.02
C ARG A 52 4.37 11.87 -6.00
N ASN A 53 5.11 10.77 -6.06
CA ASN A 53 6.19 10.35 -5.15
C ASN A 53 5.74 9.89 -3.75
N ASP A 54 4.45 9.89 -3.43
CA ASP A 54 3.99 9.22 -2.22
C ASP A 54 4.22 7.72 -2.31
N LEU A 55 4.53 7.12 -1.16
CA LEU A 55 4.74 5.70 -0.99
C LEU A 55 3.53 5.05 -0.31
N ILE A 56 3.17 3.87 -0.78
CA ILE A 56 2.03 3.09 -0.30
C ILE A 56 2.51 1.67 0.07
N LEU A 57 2.26 1.25 1.31
CA LEU A 57 2.38 -0.14 1.72
C LEU A 57 1.16 -0.93 1.24
N LEU A 58 1.37 -1.87 0.34
CA LEU A 58 0.34 -2.78 -0.13
C LEU A 58 0.25 -4.00 0.78
N ARG A 59 -0.98 -4.32 1.18
CA ARG A 59 -1.31 -5.47 2.02
C ARG A 59 -2.22 -6.44 1.28
N GLN A 60 -1.99 -7.74 1.42
CA GLN A 60 -2.87 -8.78 0.90
C GLN A 60 -2.76 -10.04 1.77
N HIS A 61 -3.87 -10.75 1.96
CA HIS A 61 -3.94 -11.96 2.79
C HIS A 61 -3.41 -11.78 4.23
N GLY A 62 -3.44 -10.55 4.76
CA GLY A 62 -2.90 -10.23 6.09
C GLY A 62 -1.39 -9.97 6.13
N TYR A 63 -0.70 -9.93 4.99
CA TYR A 63 0.73 -9.64 4.89
C TYR A 63 0.98 -8.32 4.16
N VAL A 64 2.12 -7.69 4.41
CA VAL A 64 2.68 -6.65 3.55
C VAL A 64 3.40 -7.34 2.38
N SER A 65 2.98 -7.03 1.16
CA SER A 65 3.52 -7.67 -0.04
C SER A 65 4.45 -6.77 -0.85
N HIS A 66 4.13 -5.47 -0.92
CA HIS A 66 4.88 -4.51 -1.71
C HIS A 66 4.93 -3.15 -1.03
N LEU A 67 5.97 -2.39 -1.36
CA LEU A 67 6.03 -0.94 -1.19
C LEU A 67 6.09 -0.32 -2.58
N VAL A 68 5.17 0.59 -2.87
CA VAL A 68 5.05 1.20 -4.20
C VAL A 68 5.09 2.72 -4.15
N LYS A 69 5.64 3.33 -5.20
CA LYS A 69 5.74 4.78 -5.37
C LYS A 69 4.79 5.26 -6.46
N VAL A 70 3.96 6.25 -6.17
CA VAL A 70 3.03 6.86 -7.13
C VAL A 70 3.77 7.72 -8.15
N LEU A 71 3.56 7.51 -9.44
CA LEU A 71 4.30 8.21 -10.51
C LEU A 71 3.47 9.26 -11.25
N ASN A 72 2.20 8.99 -11.49
CA ASN A 72 1.30 9.89 -12.22
C ASN A 72 0.72 10.97 -11.28
N ARG A 73 0.29 12.11 -11.86
CA ARG A 73 -0.17 13.28 -11.09
C ARG A 73 -1.59 13.12 -10.55
N GLN A 74 -2.43 12.38 -11.27
CA GLN A 74 -3.86 12.20 -10.99
C GLN A 74 -4.28 10.77 -11.34
N PRO A 75 -5.46 10.30 -10.89
CA PRO A 75 -6.04 9.03 -11.32
C PRO A 75 -6.26 8.98 -12.84
N GLU A 76 -6.08 7.80 -13.39
CA GLU A 76 -6.40 7.48 -14.77
C GLU A 76 -7.55 6.48 -14.81
N TYR A 77 -8.21 6.38 -15.95
CA TYR A 77 -9.34 5.51 -16.18
C TYR A 77 -9.11 4.63 -17.41
N GLU A 78 -9.60 3.40 -17.36
CA GLU A 78 -9.63 2.48 -18.48
C GLU A 78 -10.98 1.77 -18.50
N ASP A 79 -11.64 1.75 -19.66
CA ASP A 79 -12.87 0.99 -19.86
C ASP A 79 -12.52 -0.47 -20.10
N PHE A 80 -12.71 -1.31 -19.09
CA PHE A 80 -12.51 -2.75 -19.22
C PHE A 80 -13.85 -3.48 -19.32
N LYS A 81 -14.22 -3.88 -20.55
CA LYS A 81 -15.48 -4.61 -20.83
C LYS A 81 -16.73 -3.89 -20.30
N GLY A 82 -16.76 -2.56 -20.41
CA GLY A 82 -17.87 -1.74 -19.92
C GLY A 82 -17.86 -1.49 -18.40
N ASN A 83 -16.79 -1.86 -17.69
CA ASN A 83 -16.57 -1.47 -16.31
C ASN A 83 -15.39 -0.50 -16.25
N PRO A 84 -15.60 0.76 -15.83
CA PRO A 84 -14.52 1.70 -15.61
C PRO A 84 -13.60 1.16 -14.51
N ILE A 85 -12.30 1.19 -14.75
CA ILE A 85 -11.28 0.91 -13.73
C ILE A 85 -10.49 2.19 -13.51
N ILE A 86 -10.58 2.72 -12.29
CA ILE A 86 -9.76 3.83 -11.84
C ILE A 86 -8.42 3.26 -11.35
N TYR A 87 -7.30 3.85 -11.79
CA TYR A 87 -5.98 3.40 -11.37
C TYR A 87 -4.97 4.53 -11.20
N ARG A 88 -3.89 4.20 -10.48
CA ARG A 88 -2.66 5.00 -10.44
C ARG A 88 -1.51 4.20 -11.03
N ILE A 89 -0.63 4.86 -11.76
CA ILE A 89 0.63 4.26 -12.21
C ILE A 89 1.60 4.30 -11.03
N VAL A 90 2.06 3.12 -10.60
CA VAL A 90 2.99 2.98 -9.49
C VAL A 90 4.22 2.17 -9.88
N GLU A 91 5.35 2.44 -9.23
CA GLU A 91 6.60 1.67 -9.32
C GLU A 91 6.79 0.84 -8.05
N ILE A 92 7.19 -0.43 -8.17
CA ILE A 92 7.60 -1.24 -7.02
C ILE A 92 8.99 -0.80 -6.56
N VAL A 93 9.08 -0.29 -5.33
CA VAL A 93 10.38 0.06 -4.73
C VAL A 93 10.86 -1.03 -3.77
N TRP A 94 9.96 -1.85 -3.23
CA TRP A 94 10.29 -3.06 -2.48
C TRP A 94 9.19 -4.11 -2.63
N LYS A 95 9.56 -5.39 -2.55
CA LYS A 95 8.69 -6.54 -2.66
C LYS A 95 9.17 -7.65 -1.72
N ILE A 96 8.23 -8.41 -1.17
CA ILE A 96 8.52 -9.62 -0.40
C ILE A 96 9.17 -10.73 -1.27
N ASP A 97 10.22 -11.38 -0.77
CA ASP A 97 11.01 -12.36 -1.54
C ASP A 97 10.24 -13.62 -1.94
N SER A 98 9.32 -14.09 -1.09
CA SER A 98 8.55 -15.34 -1.29
C SER A 98 7.06 -15.10 -1.11
N ILE A 99 6.46 -14.38 -2.07
CA ILE A 99 5.07 -13.94 -1.95
C ILE A 99 4.06 -15.09 -1.83
N GLU A 100 4.33 -16.24 -2.45
CA GLU A 100 3.44 -17.41 -2.39
C GLU A 100 3.51 -18.17 -1.06
N SER A 101 4.61 -18.01 -0.31
CA SER A 101 4.82 -18.58 1.01
C SER A 101 5.51 -17.55 1.91
N PRO A 102 4.78 -16.48 2.27
CA PRO A 102 5.37 -15.33 2.94
C PRO A 102 5.80 -15.71 4.36
N SER A 103 7.00 -15.27 4.75
CA SER A 103 7.44 -15.39 6.14
C SER A 103 6.49 -14.67 7.09
N GLU A 104 6.31 -15.25 8.27
CA GLU A 104 5.58 -14.65 9.39
C GLU A 104 6.04 -13.22 9.71
N ASN A 105 7.30 -12.87 9.47
CA ASN A 105 7.83 -11.52 9.72
C ASN A 105 7.18 -10.44 8.86
N TYR A 106 6.56 -10.83 7.74
CA TYR A 106 5.87 -9.92 6.83
C TYR A 106 4.36 -9.82 7.10
N LYS A 107 3.85 -10.48 8.15
CA LYS A 107 2.46 -10.27 8.57
C LYS A 107 2.25 -8.80 8.91
N ALA A 108 1.11 -8.26 8.48
CA ALA A 108 0.86 -6.83 8.53
C ALA A 108 0.86 -6.30 9.96
N ASP A 109 0.31 -7.03 10.93
CA ASP A 109 0.34 -6.66 12.35
C ASP A 109 1.76 -6.63 12.93
N LYS A 110 2.65 -7.52 12.46
CA LYS A 110 4.08 -7.50 12.84
C LYS A 110 4.85 -6.38 12.15
N VAL A 111 4.60 -6.14 10.86
CA VAL A 111 5.27 -5.07 10.10
C VAL A 111 4.81 -3.69 10.56
N PHE A 112 3.56 -3.54 10.96
CA PHE A 112 3.03 -2.26 11.44
C PHE A 112 3.19 -2.07 12.96
N ASP A 113 3.52 -3.14 13.68
CA ASP A 113 3.60 -3.21 15.15
C ASP A 113 2.30 -2.79 15.86
N PHE A 114 1.15 -3.11 15.25
CA PHE A 114 -0.18 -3.03 15.89
C PHE A 114 -1.21 -3.92 15.19
N PRO A 115 -2.08 -4.64 15.92
CA PRO A 115 -2.99 -5.64 15.36
C PRO A 115 -4.17 -5.06 14.56
N GLU A 116 -4.59 -3.82 14.83
CA GLU A 116 -5.75 -3.20 14.18
C GLU A 116 -5.59 -3.03 12.68
N VAL A 117 -4.34 -3.07 12.16
CA VAL A 117 -4.08 -3.03 10.72
C VAL A 117 -4.75 -4.18 9.97
N LEU A 118 -4.97 -5.33 10.63
CA LEU A 118 -5.67 -6.47 10.04
C LEU A 118 -7.16 -6.18 9.81
N LYS A 119 -7.73 -5.20 10.50
CA LYS A 119 -9.11 -4.74 10.33
C LYS A 119 -9.26 -3.73 9.20
N PHE A 120 -8.16 -3.21 8.65
CA PHE A 120 -8.16 -2.28 7.52
C PHE A 120 -8.45 -3.02 6.21
N MET A 121 -9.71 -3.43 6.08
CA MET A 121 -10.27 -4.12 4.93
C MET A 121 -10.76 -3.11 3.88
N GLY A 122 -10.93 -3.57 2.65
CA GLY A 122 -11.35 -2.72 1.53
C GLY A 122 -10.28 -2.57 0.46
N GLY A 123 -10.58 -1.79 -0.56
CA GLY A 123 -9.65 -1.44 -1.63
C GLY A 123 -9.13 0.00 -1.54
N ASN A 124 -9.57 0.76 -0.54
CA ASN A 124 -9.23 2.18 -0.42
C ASN A 124 -7.81 2.33 0.11
N THR A 125 -7.14 3.36 -0.37
CA THR A 125 -5.90 3.83 0.22
C THR A 125 -6.23 4.67 1.44
N MET A 126 -5.53 4.38 2.54
CA MET A 126 -5.73 4.97 3.86
C MET A 126 -4.48 5.77 4.24
N LYS A 127 -4.66 7.04 4.61
CA LYS A 127 -3.58 7.88 5.11
C LYS A 127 -3.29 7.52 6.57
N LEU A 128 -2.07 7.08 6.86
CA LEU A 128 -1.71 6.52 8.17
C LEU A 128 -2.01 7.50 9.32
N GLU A 129 -1.56 8.74 9.19
CA GLU A 129 -1.74 9.78 10.20
C GLU A 129 -3.20 10.22 10.42
N GLU A 130 -4.14 9.78 9.59
CA GLU A 130 -5.56 10.06 9.81
C GLU A 130 -6.27 8.94 10.58
N LEU A 131 -5.65 7.76 10.68
CA LEU A 131 -6.24 6.58 11.32
C LEU A 131 -6.13 6.70 12.85
N PRO A 132 -7.25 6.65 13.60
CA PRO A 132 -7.21 6.72 15.06
C PRO A 132 -6.31 5.65 15.70
N THR A 133 -6.37 4.43 15.18
CA THR A 133 -5.57 3.30 15.67
C THR A 133 -4.08 3.46 15.38
N PHE A 134 -3.72 4.08 14.24
CA PHE A 134 -2.33 4.44 13.98
C PHE A 134 -1.84 5.50 14.96
N LYS A 135 -2.64 6.55 15.19
CA LYS A 135 -2.31 7.61 16.15
C LYS A 135 -2.09 7.05 17.55
N GLU A 136 -2.95 6.15 17.99
CA GLU A 136 -2.83 5.48 19.29
C GLU A 136 -1.52 4.68 19.38
N ALA A 137 -1.19 3.90 18.34
CA ALA A 137 0.00 3.06 18.31
C ALA A 137 1.32 3.85 18.18
N TRP A 138 1.35 4.95 17.42
CA TRP A 138 2.60 5.58 17.00
C TRP A 138 2.82 7.00 17.51
N ASN A 139 1.79 7.79 17.87
CA ASN A 139 2.02 9.19 18.27
C ASN A 139 2.89 9.32 19.51
N HIS A 140 2.72 8.43 20.49
CA HIS A 140 3.55 8.41 21.70
C HIS A 140 5.00 7.93 21.44
N ARG A 141 5.28 7.40 20.24
CA ARG A 141 6.59 6.90 19.80
C ARG A 141 7.30 7.84 18.83
N GLY A 142 6.71 8.99 18.50
CA GLY A 142 7.24 9.93 17.51
C GLY A 142 6.46 9.99 16.19
N GLY A 143 5.26 9.39 16.14
CA GLY A 143 4.32 9.51 15.02
C GLY A 143 4.82 8.87 13.72
N ILE A 144 4.51 9.52 12.60
CA ILE A 144 4.83 8.99 11.27
C ILE A 144 6.32 8.79 11.04
N SER A 145 7.18 9.67 11.56
CA SER A 145 8.63 9.57 11.38
C SER A 145 9.21 8.33 12.10
N ALA A 146 8.69 8.01 13.28
CA ALA A 146 9.07 6.80 14.02
C ALA A 146 8.59 5.53 13.31
N PHE A 147 7.36 5.55 12.78
CA PHE A 147 6.85 4.46 11.95
C PHE A 147 7.70 4.24 10.69
N GLN A 148 8.07 5.31 9.98
CA GLN A 148 8.92 5.21 8.79
C GLN A 148 10.28 4.59 9.12
N SER A 149 10.91 5.00 10.22
CA SER A 149 12.16 4.39 10.71
C SER A 149 11.98 2.92 11.06
N HIS A 150 10.86 2.57 11.70
CA HIS A 150 10.52 1.18 12.00
C HIS A 150 10.37 0.33 10.75
N ILE A 151 9.63 0.81 9.74
CA ILE A 151 9.47 0.12 8.45
C ILE A 151 10.82 -0.07 7.74
N GLN A 152 11.69 0.95 7.78
CA GLN A 152 13.03 0.84 7.20
C GLN A 152 13.82 -0.31 7.82
N SER A 153 13.80 -0.42 9.15
CA SER A 153 14.43 -1.52 9.87
C SER A 153 13.76 -2.86 9.57
N GLN A 154 12.42 -2.91 9.61
CA GLN A 154 11.69 -4.17 9.57
C GLN A 154 11.68 -4.81 8.17
N LEU A 155 11.66 -4.00 7.12
CA LEU A 155 11.77 -4.48 5.74
C LEU A 155 13.21 -4.55 5.25
N GLN A 156 14.19 -4.31 6.14
CA GLN A 156 15.63 -4.33 5.84
C GLN A 156 15.98 -3.48 4.62
N LEU A 157 15.37 -2.30 4.52
CA LEU A 157 15.60 -1.37 3.40
C LEU A 157 16.93 -0.65 3.62
N VAL A 158 18.01 -1.34 3.27
CA VAL A 158 19.39 -0.87 3.52
C VAL A 158 19.73 0.40 2.74
N ALA A 159 20.69 1.13 3.31
CA ALA A 159 21.45 2.19 2.67
C ALA A 159 22.09 1.71 1.36
#